data_AF-A0A8C0G9K0-F1
#
_entry.id   AF-A0A8C0G9K0-F1
#
_cell.length_a   1.000
_cell.length_b   1.000
_cell.length_c   1.000
_cell.angle_alpha   90.00
_cell.angle_beta   90.00
_cell.angle_gamma   90.00
#
_symmetry.space_group_name_H-M   'P 1'
#
loop_
_entity.id
_entity.type
_entity.pdbx_description
1 polymer ?
#
loop_
_entity_poly.entity_id
_entity_poly.type
_entity_poly.pdbx_seq_one_letter_code
_entity_poly.pdbx_strand_id
1 'polypeptide(L)'
;MFTACLYRKREKLRNTMTSCLSLIMVSPSHIYCTGDLLKQVQLGRLFSDDKHFVDMPLRESPELVLKKFQQLVNVTPGGILSKEQLQQFVSSSFNDPGQEFEQWEPQDWTSSPQILAKISDQKLQAWASDLNAKWKSLGRKIKDDVRTHPMFYSQIYVPHPVIVPGGRFIEYYYWDSYWVIEGLLLSEMAATAKGMIQNFLYLVERYGHIPNGGRVYYLCRSQPPFLTLMMDAYLVHANDTEFLRENIHLLEVEYEFWQRNRSVSITVGDRNHTLNYYNVQIGEPRPESYSKDWELASDLNEDARQELWAELKSAAESGWDFSSRWFLSWPPPLPATLKDTKARAVVPVDLNAFLCKTEHLLASFYRILGNTTKAAQFQAALECRLEAVQAVLWNEAAGVWLDFNLLKKQPNPAFYPSNLAPLWTDCFSDQAAAERAVRYLEGSTVLSYKNGLPTSLFRTGEQWDLPNAWPPLQHMVIAGLAKSSSSRAKEIAFDLAQNWVRTNFALYKKYQAMFEKYNVDGDGKPGTGGEYQVQEGFGWTNGVVLQLLDLYGDRLTSGSPSTLFRAWIVAACLIVLDLKW
;
A
#
# COMPACT_ATOMS: atom_id res chain seq x y z
N MET A 1 30.24 -34.86 3.35
CA MET A 1 30.02 -34.44 4.75
C MET A 1 29.68 -32.94 4.92
N PHE A 2 29.38 -32.20 3.83
CA PHE A 2 28.99 -30.78 3.87
C PHE A 2 27.48 -30.52 3.71
N THR A 3 26.66 -31.58 3.64
CA THR A 3 25.20 -31.51 3.43
C THR A 3 24.38 -31.56 4.73
N ALA A 4 25.01 -31.77 5.88
CA ALA A 4 24.31 -32.02 7.15
C ALA A 4 24.26 -30.79 8.11
N CYS A 5 25.09 -29.77 7.90
CA CYS A 5 25.18 -28.63 8.82
C CYS A 5 24.21 -27.46 8.46
N LEU A 6 23.87 -27.30 7.18
CA LEU A 6 22.83 -26.35 6.72
C LEU A 6 21.40 -26.86 6.94
N TYR A 7 21.23 -28.17 7.16
CA TYR A 7 19.92 -28.77 7.39
C TYR A 7 19.38 -28.50 8.80
N ARG A 8 20.25 -28.46 9.83
CA ARG A 8 19.83 -28.20 11.22
C ARG A 8 19.39 -26.76 11.52
N LYS A 9 19.85 -25.76 10.75
CA LYS A 9 19.32 -24.38 10.82
C LYS A 9 18.06 -24.19 9.97
N ARG A 10 17.94 -24.91 8.84
CA ARG A 10 16.70 -24.97 8.05
C ARG A 10 15.56 -25.70 8.75
N GLU A 11 15.84 -26.63 9.66
CA GLU A 11 14.79 -27.33 10.42
C GLU A 11 14.09 -26.45 11.46
N LYS A 12 14.77 -25.42 12.01
CA LYS A 12 14.12 -24.40 12.85
C LYS A 12 13.20 -23.45 12.05
N LEU A 13 13.42 -23.34 10.74
CA LEU A 13 12.57 -22.60 9.80
C LEU A 13 11.63 -23.52 8.97
N ARG A 14 11.67 -24.85 9.19
CA ARG A 14 10.72 -25.79 8.58
C ARG A 14 9.44 -25.95 9.39
N ASN A 15 9.40 -25.41 10.60
CA ASN A 15 8.20 -25.32 11.43
C ASN A 15 7.41 -24.01 11.25
N THR A 16 7.78 -23.11 10.33
CA THR A 16 7.00 -21.88 10.05
C THR A 16 5.96 -22.03 8.94
N MET A 17 5.72 -23.26 8.46
CA MET A 17 4.46 -23.63 7.79
C MET A 17 3.42 -24.17 8.78
N THR A 18 3.55 -23.81 10.07
CA THR A 18 2.43 -23.85 10.99
C THR A 18 1.60 -22.62 10.66
N SER A 19 0.52 -22.88 9.92
CA SER A 19 -0.40 -21.97 9.24
C SER A 19 -0.76 -20.70 10.02
N CYS A 20 -1.20 -19.65 9.31
CA CYS A 20 -1.90 -18.53 9.94
C CYS A 20 -2.99 -19.00 10.92
N LEU A 21 -3.62 -20.17 10.67
CA LEU A 21 -4.53 -20.83 11.62
C LEU A 21 -3.86 -21.15 12.97
N SER A 22 -2.59 -21.56 13.02
CA SER A 22 -1.87 -21.77 14.29
C SER A 22 -1.59 -20.48 15.07
N LEU A 23 -1.46 -19.33 14.38
CA LEU A 23 -1.43 -17.99 15.00
C LEU A 23 -2.84 -17.55 15.45
N ILE A 24 -3.88 -17.99 14.75
CA ILE A 24 -5.30 -17.79 15.10
C ILE A 24 -5.73 -18.68 16.29
N MET A 25 -4.99 -19.72 16.66
CA MET A 25 -5.35 -20.64 17.76
C MET A 25 -4.96 -20.20 19.17
N VAL A 26 -4.49 -18.96 19.35
CA VAL A 26 -4.16 -18.40 20.69
C VAL A 26 -5.38 -17.64 21.24
N SER A 27 -5.60 -17.68 22.56
CA SER A 27 -6.72 -17.02 23.28
C SER A 27 -7.09 -15.59 22.80
N PRO A 28 -6.14 -14.66 22.53
CA PRO A 28 -6.45 -13.31 22.00
C PRO A 28 -7.12 -13.32 20.62
N SER A 29 -6.84 -14.34 19.81
CA SER A 29 -7.42 -14.47 18.46
C SER A 29 -8.92 -14.74 18.51
N HIS A 30 -9.46 -15.33 19.59
CA HIS A 30 -10.91 -15.46 19.83
C HIS A 30 -11.58 -14.16 20.28
N ILE A 31 -10.82 -13.07 20.44
CA ILE A 31 -11.32 -11.73 20.75
C ILE A 31 -11.17 -10.83 19.52
N TYR A 32 -9.99 -10.80 18.92
CA TYR A 32 -9.66 -9.83 17.87
C TYR A 32 -9.74 -10.38 16.43
N CYS A 33 -9.76 -11.70 16.24
CA CYS A 33 -9.70 -12.31 14.90
C CYS A 33 -10.96 -13.11 14.55
N THR A 34 -11.50 -13.86 15.51
CA THR A 34 -12.67 -14.75 15.36
C THR A 34 -13.47 -14.79 16.66
N GLY A 35 -14.54 -15.59 16.70
CA GLY A 35 -15.26 -15.90 17.93
C GLY A 35 -16.54 -15.08 18.15
N ASP A 36 -17.35 -15.54 19.09
CA ASP A 36 -18.68 -14.99 19.34
C ASP A 36 -18.64 -13.60 19.97
N LEU A 37 -17.62 -13.29 20.78
CA LEU A 37 -17.43 -11.95 21.33
C LEU A 37 -17.26 -10.90 20.22
N LEU A 38 -16.35 -11.15 19.28
CA LEU A 38 -16.15 -10.28 18.12
C LEU A 38 -17.45 -10.11 17.34
N LYS A 39 -18.10 -11.23 17.03
CA LYS A 39 -19.35 -11.24 16.26
C LYS A 39 -20.45 -10.40 16.93
N GLN A 40 -20.72 -10.62 18.21
CA GLN A 40 -21.80 -9.91 18.91
C GLN A 40 -21.50 -8.42 19.06
N VAL A 41 -20.24 -8.03 19.34
CA VAL A 41 -19.87 -6.61 19.42
C VAL A 41 -20.02 -5.91 18.08
N GLN A 42 -19.51 -6.51 16.99
CA GLN A 42 -19.55 -5.89 15.67
C GLN A 42 -20.97 -5.83 15.10
N LEU A 43 -21.73 -6.92 15.18
CA LEU A 43 -23.13 -6.94 14.72
C LEU A 43 -24.06 -6.13 15.64
N GLY A 44 -23.69 -5.93 16.90
CA GLY A 44 -24.36 -5.02 17.83
C GLY A 44 -24.12 -3.54 17.52
N ARG A 45 -23.20 -3.21 16.59
CA ARG A 45 -22.86 -1.86 16.13
C ARG A 45 -22.70 -0.86 17.29
N LEU A 46 -21.88 -1.24 18.29
CA LEU A 46 -21.54 -0.37 19.42
C LEU A 46 -20.84 0.90 18.95
N PHE A 47 -19.92 0.75 17.99
CA PHE A 47 -19.14 1.82 17.41
C PHE A 47 -19.55 2.04 15.94
N SER A 48 -19.32 3.24 15.42
CA SER A 48 -19.60 3.57 14.02
C SER A 48 -18.56 3.00 13.04
N ASP A 49 -17.41 2.57 13.56
CA ASP A 49 -16.31 1.96 12.82
C ASP A 49 -15.89 0.66 13.52
N ASP A 50 -16.00 -0.46 12.83
CA ASP A 50 -15.66 -1.79 13.33
C ASP A 50 -14.20 -1.87 13.80
N LYS A 51 -13.31 -1.07 13.20
CA LYS A 51 -11.90 -1.00 13.60
C LYS A 51 -11.72 -0.49 15.03
N HIS A 52 -12.66 0.31 15.55
CA HIS A 52 -12.57 0.86 16.90
C HIS A 52 -12.45 -0.25 17.95
N PHE A 53 -13.35 -1.25 17.92
CA PHE A 53 -13.35 -2.33 18.90
C PHE A 53 -12.10 -3.21 18.83
N VAL A 54 -11.70 -3.59 17.61
CA VAL A 54 -10.54 -4.47 17.42
C VAL A 54 -9.20 -3.79 17.74
N ASP A 55 -9.19 -2.48 17.93
CA ASP A 55 -8.02 -1.71 18.38
C ASP A 55 -7.98 -1.46 19.89
N MET A 56 -9.05 -1.78 20.62
CA MET A 56 -9.12 -1.58 22.06
C MET A 56 -8.24 -2.59 22.81
N PRO A 57 -7.25 -2.17 23.62
CA PRO A 57 -6.50 -3.10 24.46
C PRO A 57 -7.35 -3.70 25.58
N LEU A 58 -7.01 -4.91 26.04
CA LEU A 58 -7.67 -5.54 27.19
C LEU A 58 -7.23 -4.88 28.51
N ARG A 59 -8.13 -4.83 29.48
CA ARG A 59 -7.82 -4.48 30.88
C ARG A 59 -7.39 -5.68 31.71
N GLU A 60 -7.72 -6.88 31.26
CA GLU A 60 -7.55 -8.14 31.97
C GLU A 60 -7.13 -9.25 31.00
N SER A 61 -6.72 -10.41 31.50
CA SER A 61 -6.26 -11.49 30.62
C SER A 61 -7.38 -11.94 29.66
N PRO A 62 -7.05 -12.35 28.42
CA PRO A 62 -8.03 -12.83 27.45
C PRO A 62 -8.96 -13.92 28.00
N GLU A 63 -8.43 -14.83 28.82
CA GLU A 63 -9.19 -15.92 29.43
C GLU A 63 -10.28 -15.40 30.37
N LEU A 64 -9.95 -14.36 31.15
CA LEU A 64 -10.90 -13.74 32.07
C LEU A 64 -11.96 -12.94 31.31
N VAL A 65 -11.57 -12.21 30.27
CA VAL A 65 -12.50 -11.47 29.39
C VAL A 65 -13.48 -12.42 28.72
N LEU A 66 -12.99 -13.50 28.10
CA LEU A 66 -13.83 -14.52 27.48
C LEU A 66 -14.73 -15.24 28.49
N LYS A 67 -14.22 -15.53 29.69
CA LYS A 67 -15.03 -16.14 30.77
C LYS A 67 -16.17 -15.21 31.21
N LYS A 68 -15.89 -13.91 31.42
CA LYS A 68 -16.92 -12.92 31.77
C LYS A 68 -17.96 -12.78 30.67
N PHE A 69 -17.54 -12.75 29.41
CA PHE A 69 -18.44 -12.74 28.26
C PHE A 69 -19.34 -13.98 28.24
N GLN A 70 -18.77 -15.18 28.36
CA GLN A 70 -19.54 -16.43 28.35
C GLN A 70 -20.54 -16.51 29.50
N GLN A 71 -20.19 -15.98 30.68
CA GLN A 71 -21.12 -15.90 31.81
C GLN A 71 -22.32 -15.00 31.49
N LEU A 72 -22.12 -13.86 30.82
CA LEU A 72 -23.20 -12.98 30.37
C LEU A 72 -24.07 -13.65 29.30
N VAL A 73 -23.45 -14.33 28.33
CA VAL A 73 -24.16 -15.07 27.27
C VAL A 73 -25.04 -16.18 27.87
N ASN A 74 -24.50 -16.97 28.81
CA ASN A 74 -25.20 -18.11 29.41
C ASN A 74 -26.47 -17.71 30.20
N VAL A 75 -26.51 -16.49 30.75
CA VAL A 75 -27.68 -16.00 31.51
C VAL A 75 -28.64 -15.16 30.64
N THR A 76 -28.30 -14.90 29.38
CA THR A 76 -29.12 -14.11 28.47
C THR A 76 -29.96 -15.04 27.59
N PRO A 77 -31.31 -14.90 27.56
CA PRO A 77 -32.17 -15.71 26.70
C PRO A 77 -31.75 -15.65 25.23
N GLY A 78 -31.52 -16.80 24.60
CA GLY A 78 -31.06 -16.88 23.21
C GLY A 78 -29.57 -16.57 23.00
N GLY A 79 -28.82 -16.24 24.05
CA GLY A 79 -27.37 -16.00 24.01
C GLY A 79 -26.95 -14.71 23.31
N ILE A 80 -27.88 -13.88 22.83
CA ILE A 80 -27.60 -12.62 22.15
C ILE A 80 -27.72 -11.46 23.14
N LEU A 81 -26.62 -10.79 23.43
CA LEU A 81 -26.57 -9.66 24.35
C LEU A 81 -27.21 -8.40 23.74
N SER A 82 -27.95 -7.65 24.55
CA SER A 82 -28.44 -6.32 24.18
C SER A 82 -27.29 -5.32 23.99
N LYS A 83 -27.56 -4.20 23.30
CA LYS A 83 -26.56 -3.14 23.09
C LYS A 83 -26.04 -2.59 24.41
N GLU A 84 -26.91 -2.45 25.40
CA GLU A 84 -26.58 -1.96 26.74
C GLU A 84 -25.67 -2.95 27.49
N GLN A 85 -25.97 -4.26 27.43
CA GLN A 85 -25.13 -5.30 28.03
C GLN A 85 -23.74 -5.35 27.38
N LEU A 86 -23.67 -5.29 26.05
CA LEU A 86 -22.41 -5.25 25.30
C LEU A 86 -21.60 -3.99 25.65
N GLN A 87 -22.24 -2.82 25.70
CA GLN A 87 -21.57 -1.57 26.06
C GLN A 87 -20.99 -1.63 27.48
N GLN A 88 -21.75 -2.14 28.45
CA GLN A 88 -21.28 -2.29 29.82
C GLN A 88 -20.11 -3.28 29.91
N PHE A 89 -20.21 -4.41 29.21
CA PHE A 89 -19.14 -5.40 29.14
C PHE A 89 -17.86 -4.79 28.56
N VAL A 90 -17.93 -4.19 27.37
CA VAL A 90 -16.78 -3.59 26.68
C VAL A 90 -16.14 -2.50 27.54
N SER A 91 -16.94 -1.60 28.13
CA SER A 91 -16.43 -0.52 28.99
C SER A 91 -15.74 -1.02 30.27
N SER A 92 -16.05 -2.24 30.71
CA SER A 92 -15.44 -2.86 31.90
C SER A 92 -14.17 -3.67 31.58
N SER A 93 -14.05 -4.21 30.36
CA SER A 93 -13.00 -5.17 29.99
C SER A 93 -11.94 -4.61 29.04
N PHE A 94 -12.18 -3.44 28.42
CA PHE A 94 -11.32 -2.87 27.39
C PHE A 94 -10.92 -1.40 27.69
N ASN A 95 -9.72 -1.02 27.27
CA ASN A 95 -9.22 0.35 27.24
C ASN A 95 -9.51 1.01 25.89
N ASP A 96 -9.48 2.34 25.85
CA ASP A 96 -9.66 3.06 24.59
C ASP A 96 -8.50 2.78 23.63
N PRO A 97 -8.74 2.80 22.30
CA PRO A 97 -7.66 2.66 21.31
C PRO A 97 -6.57 3.72 21.47
N GLY A 98 -5.33 3.34 21.22
CA GLY A 98 -4.17 4.23 21.29
C GLY A 98 -3.44 4.23 22.63
N GLN A 99 -3.96 3.52 23.63
CA GLN A 99 -3.30 3.32 24.93
C GLN A 99 -2.06 2.42 24.86
N GLU A 100 -1.84 1.74 23.73
CA GLU A 100 -0.66 0.94 23.40
C GLU A 100 0.57 1.78 23.01
N PHE A 101 0.41 3.10 22.79
CA PHE A 101 1.49 3.99 22.38
C PHE A 101 1.95 4.92 23.50
N GLU A 102 3.22 5.29 23.45
CA GLU A 102 3.81 6.39 24.21
C GLU A 102 4.23 7.53 23.28
N GLN A 103 4.33 8.73 23.86
CA GLN A 103 4.83 9.89 23.13
C GLN A 103 6.27 9.66 22.68
N TRP A 104 6.57 10.04 21.45
CA TRP A 104 7.90 9.97 20.89
C TRP A 104 8.16 11.18 20.02
N GLU A 105 9.35 11.74 20.18
CA GLU A 105 9.86 12.80 19.34
C GLU A 105 11.11 12.30 18.59
N PRO A 106 11.13 12.38 17.25
CA PRO A 106 12.28 11.96 16.46
C PRO A 106 13.50 12.83 16.77
N GLN A 107 14.60 12.19 17.17
CA GLN A 107 15.83 12.87 17.60
C GLN A 107 16.66 13.41 16.42
N ASP A 108 16.49 12.83 15.25
CA ASP A 108 17.18 13.21 14.00
C ASP A 108 16.38 14.22 13.18
N TRP A 109 15.23 14.70 13.66
CA TRP A 109 14.46 15.72 12.97
C TRP A 109 15.15 17.08 13.01
N THR A 110 15.16 17.76 11.87
CA THR A 110 15.64 19.15 11.74
C THR A 110 14.55 20.04 11.14
N SER A 111 14.51 21.31 11.54
CA SER A 111 13.55 22.29 11.01
C SER A 111 13.91 22.80 9.61
N SER A 112 15.17 22.64 9.20
CA SER A 112 15.72 23.19 7.96
C SER A 112 16.43 22.13 7.12
N PRO A 113 15.73 21.07 6.67
CA PRO A 113 16.35 20.02 5.87
C PRO A 113 16.79 20.54 4.49
N GLN A 114 17.83 19.94 3.93
CA GLN A 114 18.45 20.39 2.66
C GLN A 114 17.48 20.44 1.47
N ILE A 115 16.43 19.62 1.46
CA ILE A 115 15.39 19.66 0.42
C ILE A 115 14.77 21.06 0.28
N LEU A 116 14.65 21.84 1.36
CA LEU A 116 14.05 23.17 1.30
C LEU A 116 14.83 24.11 0.37
N ALA A 117 16.15 23.95 0.28
CA ALA A 117 17.01 24.76 -0.58
C ALA A 117 16.81 24.44 -2.08
N LYS A 118 16.25 23.27 -2.42
CA LYS A 118 15.94 22.89 -3.82
C LYS A 118 14.66 23.53 -4.34
N ILE A 119 13.82 24.10 -3.46
CA ILE A 119 12.50 24.61 -3.82
C ILE A 119 12.56 26.11 -4.09
N SER A 120 12.33 26.50 -5.36
CA SER A 120 12.43 27.90 -5.80
C SER A 120 11.19 28.73 -5.46
N ASP A 121 10.00 28.13 -5.51
CA ASP A 121 8.76 28.82 -5.12
C ASP A 121 8.65 28.92 -3.59
N GLN A 122 8.70 30.15 -3.06
CA GLN A 122 8.69 30.39 -1.62
C GLN A 122 7.45 29.85 -0.89
N LYS A 123 6.29 29.78 -1.56
CA LYS A 123 5.08 29.23 -0.92
C LYS A 123 5.16 27.70 -0.84
N LEU A 124 5.69 27.05 -1.87
CA LEU A 124 5.95 25.62 -1.83
C LEU A 124 7.06 25.28 -0.82
N GLN A 125 8.09 26.12 -0.72
CA GLN A 125 9.16 25.95 0.27
C GLN A 125 8.63 26.05 1.71
N ALA A 126 7.81 27.06 2.01
CA ALA A 126 7.16 27.18 3.32
C ALA A 126 6.27 25.97 3.62
N TRP A 127 5.47 25.53 2.65
CA TRP A 127 4.65 24.35 2.80
C TRP A 127 5.45 23.07 3.01
N ALA A 128 6.59 22.90 2.32
CA ALA A 128 7.49 21.77 2.55
C ALA A 128 8.06 21.75 3.97
N SER A 129 8.33 22.93 4.55
CA SER A 129 8.70 23.05 5.97
C SER A 129 7.57 22.59 6.90
N ASP A 130 6.31 22.95 6.59
CA ASP A 130 5.14 22.47 7.34
C ASP A 130 4.98 20.94 7.23
N LEU A 131 5.19 20.37 6.04
CA LEU A 131 5.15 18.92 5.83
C LEU A 131 6.25 18.19 6.61
N ASN A 132 7.46 18.75 6.63
CA ASN A 132 8.55 18.22 7.46
C ASN A 132 8.19 18.24 8.96
N ALA A 133 7.54 19.29 9.45
CA ALA A 133 7.09 19.36 10.84
C ALA A 133 6.01 18.30 11.18
N LYS A 134 5.21 17.87 10.19
CA LYS A 134 4.17 16.83 10.41
C LYS A 134 4.74 15.48 10.81
N TRP A 135 5.98 15.13 10.47
CA TRP A 135 6.60 13.87 10.89
C TRP A 135 6.56 13.68 12.41
N LYS A 136 6.74 14.76 13.17
CA LYS A 136 6.65 14.75 14.64
C LYS A 136 5.26 14.34 15.14
N SER A 137 4.19 14.76 14.44
CA SER A 137 2.81 14.47 14.82
C SER A 137 2.35 13.06 14.44
N LEU A 138 2.97 12.47 13.42
CA LEU A 138 2.68 11.12 12.92
C LEU A 138 3.54 10.05 13.61
N GLY A 139 4.53 10.47 14.41
CA GLY A 139 5.36 9.56 15.19
C GLY A 139 4.60 8.83 16.29
N ARG A 140 4.80 7.52 16.37
CA ARG A 140 4.31 6.66 17.46
C ARG A 140 5.44 5.78 17.95
N LYS A 141 5.50 5.55 19.25
CA LYS A 141 6.36 4.52 19.83
C LYS A 141 5.48 3.55 20.60
N ILE A 142 5.65 2.26 20.33
CA ILE A 142 4.87 1.21 20.98
C ILE A 142 5.46 0.98 22.37
N LYS A 143 4.60 0.92 23.39
CA LYS A 143 5.02 0.65 24.77
C LYS A 143 5.68 -0.72 24.88
N ASP A 144 6.67 -0.83 25.77
CA ASP A 144 7.32 -2.11 26.09
C ASP A 144 6.32 -3.15 26.64
N ASP A 145 5.21 -2.70 27.22
CA ASP A 145 4.13 -3.57 27.69
C ASP A 145 3.49 -4.42 26.58
N VAL A 146 3.44 -3.91 25.35
CA VAL A 146 2.97 -4.68 24.19
C VAL A 146 3.94 -5.83 23.86
N ARG A 147 5.24 -5.67 24.18
CA ARG A 147 6.25 -6.72 23.99
C ARG A 147 6.16 -7.78 25.07
N THR A 148 5.98 -7.39 26.33
CA THR A 148 5.99 -8.29 27.49
C THR A 148 4.64 -8.97 27.73
N HIS A 149 3.53 -8.30 27.38
CA HIS A 149 2.16 -8.79 27.53
C HIS A 149 1.37 -8.72 26.20
N PRO A 150 1.86 -9.32 25.10
CA PRO A 150 1.28 -9.18 23.77
C PRO A 150 -0.17 -9.68 23.68
N MET A 151 -0.59 -10.57 24.57
CA MET A 151 -1.96 -11.11 24.58
C MET A 151 -3.04 -10.08 24.95
N PHE A 152 -2.67 -8.94 25.54
CA PHE A 152 -3.62 -7.87 25.90
C PHE A 152 -3.92 -6.94 24.73
N TYR A 153 -3.18 -7.05 23.63
CA TYR A 153 -3.20 -6.07 22.56
C TYR A 153 -3.53 -6.75 21.23
N SER A 154 -4.27 -6.04 20.37
CA SER A 154 -4.24 -6.36 18.95
C SER A 154 -3.00 -5.78 18.27
N GLN A 155 -2.39 -4.72 18.81
CA GLN A 155 -1.14 -4.13 18.31
C GLN A 155 0.01 -5.14 18.37
N ILE A 156 0.73 -5.29 17.27
CA ILE A 156 1.98 -6.04 17.18
C ILE A 156 3.11 -5.11 17.57
N TYR A 157 3.92 -5.55 18.54
CA TYR A 157 5.11 -4.82 18.96
C TYR A 157 6.19 -4.82 17.86
N VAL A 158 6.87 -3.68 17.70
CA VAL A 158 8.11 -3.53 16.94
C VAL A 158 9.12 -2.70 17.75
N PRO A 159 10.44 -2.95 17.62
CA PRO A 159 11.46 -2.40 18.53
C PRO A 159 11.77 -0.91 18.37
N HIS A 160 11.50 -0.32 17.21
CA HIS A 160 11.75 1.08 16.91
C HIS A 160 10.45 1.88 16.76
N PRO A 161 10.48 3.21 16.93
CA PRO A 161 9.35 4.07 16.60
C PRO A 161 8.91 3.94 15.14
N VAL A 162 7.67 4.30 14.87
CA VAL A 162 7.06 4.27 13.54
C VAL A 162 6.44 5.63 13.22
N ILE A 163 6.31 5.92 11.93
CA ILE A 163 5.48 7.00 11.42
C ILE A 163 4.22 6.35 10.83
N VAL A 164 3.06 6.71 11.36
CA VAL A 164 1.78 6.14 10.92
C VAL A 164 1.17 6.95 9.77
N PRO A 165 0.23 6.40 8.99
CA PRO A 165 -0.42 7.16 7.93
C PRO A 165 -1.17 8.39 8.44
N GLY A 166 -2.02 8.24 9.47
CA GLY A 166 -2.81 9.33 10.06
C GLY A 166 -4.30 9.01 10.22
N GLY A 167 -5.00 9.80 11.05
CA GLY A 167 -6.42 9.59 11.34
C GLY A 167 -6.67 8.28 12.12
N ARG A 168 -7.58 7.44 11.63
CA ARG A 168 -7.90 6.11 12.20
C ARG A 168 -6.77 5.09 12.11
N PHE A 169 -5.79 5.33 11.23
CA PHE A 169 -4.64 4.47 11.03
C PHE A 169 -3.56 4.83 12.03
N ILE A 170 -3.69 4.24 13.22
CA ILE A 170 -2.79 4.48 14.36
C ILE A 170 -1.65 3.47 14.44
N GLU A 171 -1.62 2.50 13.52
CA GLU A 171 -0.53 1.53 13.34
C GLU A 171 0.27 1.83 12.07
N TYR A 172 1.44 1.20 11.95
CA TYR A 172 2.21 1.18 10.71
C TYR A 172 1.52 0.29 9.66
N TYR A 173 1.56 0.73 8.40
CA TYR A 173 1.11 -0.02 7.23
C TYR A 173 2.27 -0.26 6.29
N TYR A 174 2.29 -1.43 5.66
CA TYR A 174 3.49 -1.92 4.98
C TYR A 174 3.87 -1.04 3.77
N TRP A 175 3.06 -1.01 2.71
CA TRP A 175 3.46 -0.31 1.49
C TRP A 175 3.43 1.22 1.66
N ASP A 176 2.53 1.78 2.48
CA ASP A 176 2.47 3.20 2.84
C ASP A 176 3.82 3.70 3.34
N SER A 177 4.48 2.85 4.14
CA SER A 177 5.75 3.18 4.78
C SER A 177 6.89 3.42 3.79
N TYR A 178 6.79 2.95 2.54
CA TYR A 178 7.80 3.23 1.54
C TYR A 178 7.88 4.73 1.24
N TRP A 179 6.75 5.35 0.91
CA TRP A 179 6.71 6.79 0.66
C TRP A 179 7.00 7.62 1.90
N VAL A 180 6.64 7.12 3.07
CA VAL A 180 7.03 7.73 4.34
C VAL A 180 8.55 7.70 4.52
N ILE A 181 9.20 6.55 4.33
CA ILE A 181 10.67 6.42 4.42
C ILE A 181 11.37 7.34 3.43
N GLU A 182 10.93 7.39 2.17
CA GLU A 182 11.48 8.33 1.18
C GLU A 182 11.36 9.79 1.65
N GLY A 183 10.19 10.17 2.18
CA GLY A 183 9.96 11.50 2.75
C GLY A 183 10.82 11.81 3.97
N LEU A 184 11.04 10.83 4.84
CA LEU A 184 11.94 10.93 6.01
C LEU A 184 13.39 11.12 5.58
N LEU A 185 13.86 10.37 4.58
CA LEU A 185 15.23 10.50 4.06
C LEU A 185 15.47 11.89 3.45
N LEU A 186 14.49 12.42 2.70
CA LEU A 186 14.52 13.79 2.19
C LEU A 186 14.46 14.86 3.30
N SER A 187 13.93 14.49 4.46
CA SER A 187 13.85 15.33 5.67
C SER A 187 15.05 15.16 6.60
N GLU A 188 16.11 14.48 6.14
CA GLU A 188 17.34 14.17 6.90
C GLU A 188 17.12 13.29 8.14
N MET A 189 16.02 12.51 8.16
CA MET A 189 15.65 11.62 9.26
C MET A 189 16.08 10.17 9.00
N ALA A 190 17.35 9.97 8.65
CA ALA A 190 17.88 8.68 8.23
C ALA A 190 17.87 7.63 9.36
N ALA A 191 18.03 8.03 10.63
CA ALA A 191 18.00 7.10 11.76
C ALA A 191 16.56 6.61 12.02
N THR A 192 15.58 7.49 11.90
CA THR A 192 14.16 7.13 11.95
C THR A 192 13.78 6.19 10.80
N ALA A 193 14.20 6.50 9.57
CA ALA A 193 13.97 5.63 8.41
C ALA A 193 14.59 4.23 8.59
N LYS A 194 15.84 4.16 9.05
CA LYS A 194 16.51 2.89 9.39
C LYS A 194 15.72 2.10 10.44
N GLY A 195 15.25 2.76 11.50
CA GLY A 195 14.43 2.15 12.55
C GLY A 195 13.14 1.53 12.02
N MET A 196 12.45 2.22 11.10
CA MET A 196 11.27 1.66 10.42
C MET A 196 11.60 0.43 9.58
N ILE A 197 12.73 0.43 8.86
CA ILE A 197 13.18 -0.75 8.10
C ILE A 197 13.52 -1.91 9.06
N GLN A 198 14.18 -1.63 10.18
CA GLN A 198 14.45 -2.62 11.24
C GLN A 198 13.17 -3.22 11.82
N ASN A 199 12.11 -2.43 11.98
CA ASN A 199 10.81 -2.94 12.40
C ASN A 199 10.24 -3.94 11.40
N PHE A 200 10.32 -3.65 10.10
CA PHE A 200 9.85 -4.56 9.07
C PHE A 200 10.68 -5.85 8.98
N LEU A 201 12.01 -5.74 9.11
CA LEU A 201 12.91 -6.89 9.22
C LEU A 201 12.57 -7.76 10.44
N TYR A 202 12.28 -7.14 11.59
CA TYR A 202 11.81 -7.84 12.79
C TYR A 202 10.50 -8.62 12.55
N LEU A 203 9.56 -8.06 11.78
CA LEU A 203 8.32 -8.74 11.42
C LEU A 203 8.57 -9.93 10.48
N VAL A 204 9.47 -9.79 9.50
CA VAL A 204 9.87 -10.90 8.62
C VAL A 204 10.54 -12.01 9.42
N GLU A 205 11.43 -11.67 10.35
CA GLU A 205 12.08 -12.67 11.21
C GLU A 205 11.05 -13.45 12.05
N ARG A 206 10.01 -12.76 12.55
CA ARG A 206 9.00 -13.35 13.42
C ARG A 206 7.90 -14.12 12.69
N TYR A 207 7.46 -13.63 11.53
CA TYR A 207 6.26 -14.10 10.83
C TYR A 207 6.53 -14.63 9.40
N GLY A 208 7.77 -14.54 8.93
CA GLY A 208 8.17 -14.96 7.58
C GLY A 208 7.71 -14.02 6.46
N HIS A 209 6.98 -12.95 6.80
CA HIS A 209 6.48 -11.92 5.88
C HIS A 209 6.10 -10.67 6.69
N ILE A 210 5.84 -9.57 6.00
CA ILE A 210 5.30 -8.36 6.63
C ILE A 210 3.76 -8.39 6.52
N PRO A 211 3.01 -8.36 7.64
CA PRO A 211 1.56 -8.22 7.62
C PRO A 211 1.13 -6.88 7.01
N ASN A 212 -0.12 -6.78 6.53
CA ASN A 212 -0.70 -5.54 5.99
C ASN A 212 -0.42 -4.32 6.89
N GLY A 213 -0.70 -4.45 8.18
CA GLY A 213 -0.36 -3.46 9.19
C GLY A 213 -0.03 -4.10 10.54
N GLY A 214 0.30 -3.27 11.52
CA GLY A 214 0.77 -3.69 12.84
C GLY A 214 -0.27 -4.30 13.78
N ARG A 215 -1.22 -5.11 13.30
CA ARG A 215 -2.28 -5.71 14.12
C ARG A 215 -2.38 -7.22 13.92
N VAL A 216 -2.75 -7.96 14.97
CA VAL A 216 -2.87 -9.43 14.92
C VAL A 216 -3.88 -9.91 13.88
N TYR A 217 -4.95 -9.15 13.61
CA TYR A 217 -5.95 -9.44 12.58
C TYR A 217 -5.44 -9.23 11.14
N TYR A 218 -4.22 -8.69 10.97
CA TYR A 218 -3.51 -8.60 9.69
C TYR A 218 -2.53 -9.75 9.44
N LEU A 219 -2.18 -10.58 10.44
CA LEU A 219 -1.12 -11.62 10.33
C LEU A 219 -1.29 -12.64 9.20
N CYS A 220 -2.48 -12.75 8.62
CA CYS A 220 -2.79 -13.71 7.56
C CYS A 220 -2.75 -13.12 6.15
N ARG A 221 -2.45 -11.82 6.02
CA ARG A 221 -2.32 -11.14 4.74
C ARG A 221 -1.19 -10.12 4.78
N SER A 222 -0.46 -10.01 3.68
CA SER A 222 0.58 -9.00 3.51
C SER A 222 0.01 -7.69 2.93
N GLN A 223 0.86 -6.92 2.27
CA GLN A 223 0.55 -5.79 1.40
C GLN A 223 1.58 -5.81 0.25
N PRO A 224 1.50 -4.92 -0.76
CA PRO A 224 2.51 -4.86 -1.82
C PRO A 224 3.96 -4.88 -1.26
N PRO A 225 4.87 -5.71 -1.81
CA PRO A 225 6.18 -5.96 -1.19
C PRO A 225 7.21 -4.87 -1.49
N PHE A 226 7.44 -3.99 -0.52
CA PHE A 226 8.32 -2.83 -0.66
C PHE A 226 9.57 -2.86 0.25
N LEU A 227 9.78 -3.88 1.10
CA LEU A 227 10.92 -3.92 2.03
C LEU A 227 12.27 -3.78 1.32
N THR A 228 12.45 -4.51 0.21
CA THR A 228 13.70 -4.44 -0.58
C THR A 228 13.89 -3.06 -1.20
N LEU A 229 12.81 -2.38 -1.60
CA LEU A 229 12.85 -1.00 -2.11
C LEU A 229 13.16 0.00 -0.99
N MET A 230 12.61 -0.20 0.22
CA MET A 230 12.94 0.63 1.39
C MET A 230 14.42 0.49 1.78
N MET A 231 14.96 -0.73 1.72
CA MET A 231 16.39 -0.97 1.92
C MET A 231 17.22 -0.23 0.87
N ASP A 232 16.85 -0.29 -0.41
CA ASP A 232 17.53 0.43 -1.49
C ASP A 232 17.53 1.95 -1.25
N ALA A 233 16.37 2.53 -0.95
CA ALA A 233 16.24 3.96 -0.66
C ALA A 233 17.17 4.41 0.48
N TYR A 234 17.21 3.64 1.58
CA TYR A 234 18.10 3.91 2.70
C TYR A 234 19.59 3.77 2.32
N LEU A 235 19.96 2.74 1.56
CA LEU A 235 21.35 2.51 1.16
C LEU A 235 21.87 3.58 0.20
N VAL A 236 21.03 4.05 -0.73
CA VAL A 236 21.37 5.18 -1.62
C VAL A 236 21.67 6.43 -0.81
N HIS A 237 20.94 6.67 0.28
CA HIS A 237 21.13 7.84 1.14
C HIS A 237 22.31 7.69 2.12
N ALA A 238 22.41 6.56 2.82
CA ALA A 238 23.32 6.38 3.96
C ALA A 238 24.59 5.61 3.63
N ASN A 239 24.66 4.91 2.48
CA ASN A 239 25.77 4.04 2.08
C ASN A 239 26.16 2.97 3.14
N ASP A 240 25.18 2.50 3.90
CA ASP A 240 25.38 1.60 5.04
C ASP A 240 25.42 0.12 4.62
N THR A 241 26.53 -0.30 4.03
CA THR A 241 26.70 -1.67 3.51
C THR A 241 26.71 -2.74 4.62
N GLU A 242 27.08 -2.38 5.86
CA GLU A 242 27.03 -3.32 6.99
C GLU A 242 25.60 -3.68 7.35
N PHE A 243 24.71 -2.68 7.42
CA PHE A 243 23.30 -2.92 7.66
C PHE A 243 22.69 -3.85 6.59
N LEU A 244 23.06 -3.68 5.32
CA LEU A 244 22.68 -4.62 4.26
C LEU A 244 23.22 -6.03 4.52
N ARG A 245 24.51 -6.17 4.85
CA ARG A 245 25.16 -7.48 5.10
C ARG A 245 24.47 -8.25 6.22
N GLU A 246 24.11 -7.56 7.30
CA GLU A 246 23.43 -8.15 8.45
C GLU A 246 22.03 -8.65 8.09
N ASN A 247 21.32 -7.96 7.19
CA ASN A 247 19.88 -8.11 7.02
C ASN A 247 19.42 -8.69 5.68
N ILE A 248 20.30 -8.85 4.68
CA ILE A 248 19.93 -9.33 3.33
C ILE A 248 19.20 -10.68 3.33
N HIS A 249 19.52 -11.54 4.30
CA HIS A 249 18.87 -12.84 4.45
C HIS A 249 17.38 -12.73 4.77
N LEU A 250 16.93 -11.68 5.45
CA LEU A 250 15.51 -11.44 5.73
C LEU A 250 14.77 -10.91 4.50
N LEU A 251 15.44 -10.12 3.64
CA LEU A 251 14.87 -9.72 2.35
C LEU A 251 14.57 -10.96 1.48
N GLU A 252 15.46 -11.96 1.51
CA GLU A 252 15.20 -13.24 0.85
C GLU A 252 14.02 -14.00 1.46
N VAL A 253 13.87 -14.01 2.79
CA VAL A 253 12.76 -14.70 3.47
C VAL A 253 11.43 -14.14 3.00
N GLU A 254 11.30 -12.82 2.91
CA GLU A 254 10.08 -12.21 2.39
C GLU A 254 9.86 -12.54 0.91
N TYR A 255 10.90 -12.44 0.07
CA TYR A 255 10.80 -12.85 -1.33
C TYR A 255 10.33 -14.31 -1.47
N GLU A 256 10.86 -15.22 -0.66
CA GLU A 256 10.44 -16.63 -0.62
C GLU A 256 8.98 -16.80 -0.19
N PHE A 257 8.45 -15.94 0.70
CA PHE A 257 7.03 -15.96 1.03
C PHE A 257 6.16 -15.74 -0.21
N TRP A 258 6.49 -14.75 -1.04
CA TRP A 258 5.75 -14.49 -2.29
C TRP A 258 5.87 -15.64 -3.29
N GLN A 259 7.08 -16.18 -3.46
CA GLN A 259 7.29 -17.31 -4.38
C GLN A 259 6.56 -18.59 -3.95
N ARG A 260 6.46 -18.86 -2.64
CA ARG A 260 5.83 -20.07 -2.11
C ARG A 260 4.31 -19.96 -1.99
N ASN A 261 3.81 -18.81 -1.54
CA ASN A 261 2.41 -18.67 -1.11
C ASN A 261 1.55 -17.85 -2.06
N ARG A 262 2.16 -17.14 -3.02
CA ARG A 262 1.51 -16.15 -3.89
C ARG A 262 1.91 -16.32 -5.36
N SER A 263 2.27 -17.52 -5.80
CA SER A 263 2.70 -17.80 -7.18
C SER A 263 1.67 -18.61 -7.96
N VAL A 264 1.59 -18.33 -9.26
CA VAL A 264 0.72 -19.01 -10.22
C VAL A 264 1.47 -19.26 -11.52
N SER A 265 1.24 -20.42 -12.14
CA SER A 265 1.82 -20.78 -13.43
C SER A 265 0.80 -20.54 -14.55
N ILE A 266 1.25 -19.87 -15.62
CA ILE A 266 0.42 -19.50 -16.77
C ILE A 266 1.11 -19.97 -18.04
N THR A 267 0.38 -20.69 -18.88
CA THR A 267 0.90 -21.20 -20.15
C THR A 267 0.60 -20.22 -21.28
N VAL A 268 1.63 -19.76 -21.99
CA VAL A 268 1.52 -18.95 -23.21
C VAL A 268 2.29 -19.66 -24.32
N GLY A 269 1.57 -20.07 -25.37
CA GLY A 269 2.12 -20.99 -26.37
C GLY A 269 2.52 -22.32 -25.72
N ASP A 270 3.78 -22.72 -25.90
CA ASP A 270 4.34 -23.96 -25.33
C ASP A 270 5.20 -23.72 -24.06
N ARG A 271 5.16 -22.50 -23.49
CA ARG A 271 5.96 -22.13 -22.32
C ARG A 271 5.10 -21.84 -21.10
N ASN A 272 5.57 -22.27 -19.94
CA ASN A 272 4.99 -21.94 -18.65
C ASN A 272 5.76 -20.78 -18.02
N HIS A 273 5.03 -19.76 -17.60
CA HIS A 273 5.55 -18.58 -16.93
C HIS A 273 5.00 -18.53 -15.50
N THR A 274 5.89 -18.33 -14.52
CA THR A 274 5.50 -18.15 -13.13
C THR A 274 5.39 -16.66 -12.83
N LEU A 275 4.21 -16.23 -12.38
CA LEU A 275 3.94 -14.88 -11.89
C LEU A 275 3.32 -14.96 -10.50
N ASN A 276 3.06 -13.79 -9.89
CA ASN A 276 2.49 -13.68 -8.57
C ASN A 276 1.13 -12.97 -8.59
N TYR A 277 0.30 -13.29 -7.60
CA TYR A 277 -1.05 -12.77 -7.40
C TYR A 277 -1.38 -12.70 -5.91
N TYR A 278 -2.33 -11.85 -5.53
CA TYR A 278 -2.82 -11.77 -4.15
C TYR A 278 -3.77 -12.94 -3.88
N ASN A 279 -3.54 -13.69 -2.81
CA ASN A 279 -4.24 -14.95 -2.54
C ASN A 279 -4.32 -15.26 -1.05
N VAL A 280 -5.24 -14.58 -0.37
CA VAL A 280 -5.59 -14.85 1.02
C VAL A 280 -6.74 -15.84 1.06
N GLN A 281 -6.51 -17.01 1.66
CA GLN A 281 -7.48 -18.11 1.71
C GLN A 281 -8.14 -18.23 3.09
N ILE A 282 -8.68 -17.12 3.60
CA ILE A 282 -9.35 -17.06 4.91
C ILE A 282 -10.81 -16.68 4.70
N GLY A 283 -11.70 -17.67 4.87
CA GLY A 283 -13.14 -17.53 4.71
C GLY A 283 -13.86 -17.06 5.97
N GLU A 284 -13.42 -15.96 6.56
CA GLU A 284 -14.06 -15.30 7.70
C GLU A 284 -14.20 -13.81 7.38
N PRO A 285 -15.10 -13.02 7.99
CA PRO A 285 -15.12 -11.56 7.82
C PRO A 285 -13.80 -10.91 8.23
N ARG A 286 -13.45 -9.75 7.67
CA ARG A 286 -12.32 -8.94 8.17
C ARG A 286 -12.69 -8.36 9.54
N PRO A 287 -11.91 -8.57 10.62
CA PRO A 287 -12.29 -8.06 11.94
C PRO A 287 -12.47 -6.54 11.99
N GLU A 288 -11.70 -5.80 11.20
CA GLU A 288 -11.75 -4.33 11.12
C GLU A 288 -12.89 -3.76 10.24
N SER A 289 -13.63 -4.63 9.54
CA SER A 289 -14.81 -4.33 8.70
C SER A 289 -15.88 -5.43 8.84
N TYR A 290 -15.98 -6.04 10.02
CA TYR A 290 -16.73 -7.28 10.23
C TYR A 290 -18.21 -7.18 9.86
N SER A 291 -18.88 -6.13 10.33
CA SER A 291 -20.32 -5.92 10.09
C SER A 291 -20.60 -5.74 8.60
N LYS A 292 -19.74 -4.99 7.89
CA LYS A 292 -19.86 -4.74 6.44
C LYS A 292 -19.65 -6.03 5.64
N ASP A 293 -18.59 -6.77 5.93
CA ASP A 293 -18.29 -8.05 5.28
C ASP A 293 -19.40 -9.08 5.53
N TRP A 294 -19.94 -9.11 6.75
CA TRP A 294 -21.04 -9.99 7.13
C TRP A 294 -22.33 -9.65 6.37
N GLU A 295 -22.71 -8.38 6.34
CA GLU A 295 -23.92 -7.90 5.66
C GLU A 295 -23.85 -8.09 4.15
N LEU A 296 -22.70 -7.81 3.55
CA LEU A 296 -22.47 -7.99 2.11
C LEU A 296 -22.72 -9.44 1.67
N ALA A 297 -22.40 -10.40 2.54
CA ALA A 297 -22.47 -11.84 2.25
C ALA A 297 -23.68 -12.55 2.89
N SER A 298 -24.64 -11.78 3.43
CA SER A 298 -25.78 -12.30 4.22
C SER A 298 -26.78 -13.14 3.41
N ASP A 299 -26.90 -12.89 2.11
CA ASP A 299 -27.77 -13.59 1.15
C ASP A 299 -27.08 -14.78 0.46
N LEU A 300 -25.80 -15.01 0.74
CA LEU A 300 -25.02 -16.09 0.15
C LEU A 300 -25.11 -17.37 1.00
N ASN A 301 -24.98 -18.52 0.34
CA ASN A 301 -24.74 -19.79 1.02
C ASN A 301 -23.35 -19.80 1.68
N GLU A 302 -23.09 -20.78 2.54
CA GLU A 302 -21.86 -20.82 3.36
C GLU A 302 -20.59 -20.82 2.51
N ASP A 303 -20.49 -21.68 1.49
CA ASP A 303 -19.31 -21.76 0.63
C ASP A 303 -19.08 -20.46 -0.14
N ALA A 304 -20.12 -19.87 -0.72
CA ALA A 304 -20.04 -18.61 -1.45
C ALA A 304 -19.70 -17.43 -0.53
N ARG A 305 -20.15 -17.47 0.73
CA ARG A 305 -19.83 -16.47 1.75
C ARG A 305 -18.35 -16.51 2.13
N GLN A 306 -17.83 -17.70 2.45
CA GLN A 306 -16.42 -17.89 2.77
C GLN A 306 -15.52 -17.51 1.60
N GLU A 307 -15.93 -17.88 0.38
CA GLU A 307 -15.27 -17.49 -0.86
C GLU A 307 -15.21 -15.97 -1.02
N LEU A 308 -16.34 -15.26 -0.89
CA LEU A 308 -16.37 -13.80 -0.98
C LEU A 308 -15.46 -13.15 0.06
N TRP A 309 -15.48 -13.62 1.30
CA TRP A 309 -14.61 -13.08 2.35
C TRP A 309 -13.11 -13.27 2.08
N ALA A 310 -12.72 -14.40 1.46
CA ALA A 310 -11.35 -14.62 1.01
C ALA A 310 -10.96 -13.67 -0.13
N GLU A 311 -11.89 -13.37 -1.05
CA GLU A 311 -11.69 -12.39 -2.13
C GLU A 311 -11.50 -10.97 -1.57
N LEU A 312 -12.34 -10.56 -0.61
CA LEU A 312 -12.22 -9.24 0.04
C LEU A 312 -10.87 -9.09 0.76
N LYS A 313 -10.42 -10.13 1.48
CA LYS A 313 -9.09 -10.11 2.12
C LYS A 313 -7.94 -10.07 1.12
N SER A 314 -8.10 -10.68 -0.04
CA SER A 314 -7.09 -10.67 -1.10
C SER A 314 -7.02 -9.30 -1.78
N ALA A 315 -8.16 -8.62 -1.97
CA ALA A 315 -8.18 -7.22 -2.40
C ALA A 315 -7.56 -6.27 -1.35
N ALA A 316 -7.76 -6.54 -0.06
CA ALA A 316 -7.05 -5.79 1.00
C ALA A 316 -5.54 -6.07 1.02
N GLU A 317 -5.10 -7.30 0.70
CA GLU A 317 -3.67 -7.63 0.52
C GLU A 317 -3.05 -6.88 -0.66
N SER A 318 -3.85 -6.51 -1.67
CA SER A 318 -3.34 -5.71 -2.79
C SER A 318 -3.13 -4.25 -2.45
N GLY A 319 -3.67 -3.77 -1.32
CA GLY A 319 -3.77 -2.36 -0.98
C GLY A 319 -4.84 -1.59 -1.76
N TRP A 320 -5.68 -2.27 -2.57
CA TRP A 320 -6.75 -1.65 -3.37
C TRP A 320 -8.13 -2.17 -2.96
N ASP A 321 -8.45 -2.04 -1.68
CA ASP A 321 -9.75 -2.39 -1.09
C ASP A 321 -10.70 -1.17 -1.07
N PHE A 322 -11.64 -1.00 -1.99
CA PHE A 322 -11.94 -1.85 -3.14
C PHE A 322 -11.95 -1.07 -4.45
N SER A 323 -11.95 -1.82 -5.55
CA SER A 323 -11.84 -1.32 -6.91
C SER A 323 -12.54 -2.23 -7.90
N SER A 324 -13.13 -1.63 -8.94
CA SER A 324 -13.58 -2.30 -10.15
C SER A 324 -12.51 -3.16 -10.83
N ARG A 325 -11.23 -2.91 -10.52
CA ARG A 325 -10.08 -3.73 -10.93
C ARG A 325 -10.27 -5.21 -10.61
N TRP A 326 -10.93 -5.52 -9.50
CA TRP A 326 -11.13 -6.88 -9.01
C TRP A 326 -12.47 -7.47 -9.40
N PHE A 327 -13.38 -6.68 -9.98
CA PHE A 327 -14.76 -7.12 -10.18
C PHE A 327 -14.89 -7.95 -11.47
N LEU A 328 -15.48 -9.13 -11.36
CA LEU A 328 -15.79 -10.00 -12.48
C LEU A 328 -17.29 -10.23 -12.59
N SER A 329 -17.99 -9.37 -13.33
CA SER A 329 -19.38 -9.64 -13.73
C SER A 329 -19.43 -10.72 -14.81
N TRP A 330 -20.29 -11.73 -14.62
CA TRP A 330 -20.69 -12.68 -15.67
C TRP A 330 -22.13 -13.23 -15.49
N PRO A 331 -22.94 -13.30 -16.57
CA PRO A 331 -22.76 -12.63 -17.86
C PRO A 331 -23.09 -11.12 -17.77
N PRO A 332 -22.58 -10.28 -18.69
CA PRO A 332 -23.04 -8.89 -18.83
C PRO A 332 -24.59 -8.84 -18.95
N PRO A 333 -25.30 -7.84 -18.38
CA PRO A 333 -24.91 -6.43 -18.34
C PRO A 333 -25.06 -5.75 -16.96
N LEU A 334 -25.01 -6.48 -15.83
CA LEU A 334 -25.10 -5.83 -14.52
C LEU A 334 -23.79 -5.05 -14.22
N PRO A 335 -23.87 -3.80 -13.73
CA PRO A 335 -22.70 -3.11 -13.22
C PRO A 335 -22.13 -3.95 -12.07
N ALA A 336 -20.91 -4.45 -12.26
CA ALA A 336 -20.25 -5.28 -11.26
C ALA A 336 -20.11 -4.51 -9.95
N THR A 337 -20.36 -5.18 -8.84
CA THR A 337 -20.37 -4.63 -7.49
C THR A 337 -19.27 -5.25 -6.65
N LEU A 338 -19.12 -4.80 -5.41
CA LEU A 338 -18.20 -5.41 -4.45
C LEU A 338 -18.42 -6.92 -4.24
N LYS A 339 -19.67 -7.41 -4.38
CA LYS A 339 -19.98 -8.85 -4.31
C LYS A 339 -19.35 -9.66 -5.44
N ASP A 340 -19.02 -9.02 -6.56
CA ASP A 340 -18.41 -9.63 -7.74
C ASP A 340 -16.87 -9.63 -7.68
N THR A 341 -16.29 -9.26 -6.53
CA THR A 341 -14.83 -9.26 -6.33
C THR A 341 -14.26 -10.66 -6.51
N LYS A 342 -13.25 -10.74 -7.37
CA LYS A 342 -12.45 -11.93 -7.67
C LYS A 342 -10.97 -11.56 -7.79
N ALA A 343 -10.44 -10.93 -6.74
CA ALA A 343 -9.04 -10.51 -6.67
C ALA A 343 -8.07 -11.67 -6.89
N ARG A 344 -8.39 -12.87 -6.38
CA ARG A 344 -7.55 -14.08 -6.56
C ARG A 344 -7.57 -14.65 -7.97
N ALA A 345 -8.44 -14.15 -8.84
CA ALA A 345 -8.47 -14.48 -10.26
C ALA A 345 -7.65 -13.50 -11.11
N VAL A 346 -6.99 -12.50 -10.52
CA VAL A 346 -6.23 -11.47 -11.24
C VAL A 346 -4.74 -11.64 -10.96
N VAL A 347 -3.93 -11.64 -12.02
CA VAL A 347 -2.47 -11.56 -11.96
C VAL A 347 -2.09 -10.10 -12.18
N PRO A 348 -1.76 -9.36 -11.11
CA PRO A 348 -1.65 -7.91 -11.18
C PRO A 348 -0.31 -7.46 -11.76
N VAL A 349 -0.33 -6.43 -12.61
CA VAL A 349 0.87 -5.83 -13.21
C VAL A 349 1.80 -5.27 -12.14
N ASP A 350 1.26 -4.50 -11.21
CA ASP A 350 1.98 -3.84 -10.13
C ASP A 350 2.73 -4.83 -9.22
N LEU A 351 2.06 -5.88 -8.71
CA LEU A 351 2.72 -6.89 -7.88
C LEU A 351 3.94 -7.51 -8.58
N ASN A 352 3.79 -7.86 -9.85
CA ASN A 352 4.88 -8.47 -10.61
C ASN A 352 5.98 -7.46 -10.97
N ALA A 353 5.63 -6.19 -11.18
CA ALA A 353 6.59 -5.10 -11.34
C ALA A 353 7.41 -4.88 -10.05
N PHE A 354 6.79 -4.96 -8.87
CA PHE A 354 7.48 -4.79 -7.57
C PHE A 354 8.43 -5.97 -7.27
N LEU A 355 8.00 -7.21 -7.55
CA LEU A 355 8.85 -8.38 -7.38
C LEU A 355 10.02 -8.42 -8.38
N CYS A 356 9.81 -7.90 -9.58
CA CYS A 356 10.87 -7.70 -10.57
C CYS A 356 11.93 -6.70 -10.07
N LYS A 357 11.50 -5.57 -9.48
CA LYS A 357 12.44 -4.66 -8.81
C LYS A 357 13.16 -5.34 -7.66
N THR A 358 12.45 -6.15 -6.88
CA THR A 358 13.03 -6.91 -5.77
C THR A 358 14.11 -7.88 -6.24
N GLU A 359 13.88 -8.66 -7.29
CA GLU A 359 14.86 -9.57 -7.87
C GLU A 359 16.09 -8.82 -8.40
N HIS A 360 15.88 -7.69 -9.08
CA HIS A 360 16.95 -6.82 -9.54
C HIS A 360 17.81 -6.29 -8.37
N LEU A 361 17.16 -5.78 -7.32
CA LEU A 361 17.83 -5.24 -6.15
C LEU A 361 18.57 -6.32 -5.36
N LEU A 362 17.98 -7.50 -5.15
CA LEU A 362 18.65 -8.62 -4.50
C LEU A 362 19.88 -9.07 -5.29
N ALA A 363 19.81 -9.14 -6.62
CA ALA A 363 20.97 -9.42 -7.45
C ALA A 363 22.07 -8.36 -7.25
N SER A 364 21.71 -7.08 -7.24
CA SER A 364 22.64 -5.95 -7.00
C SER A 364 23.27 -6.01 -5.60
N PHE A 365 22.45 -6.15 -4.56
CA PHE A 365 22.90 -6.25 -3.17
C PHE A 365 23.88 -7.39 -2.96
N TYR A 366 23.62 -8.57 -3.55
CA TYR A 366 24.57 -9.67 -3.46
C TYR A 366 25.88 -9.43 -4.21
N ARG A 367 25.87 -8.65 -5.30
CA ARG A 367 27.12 -8.21 -5.95
C ARG A 367 27.91 -7.26 -5.04
N ILE A 368 27.23 -6.29 -4.42
CA ILE A 368 27.83 -5.35 -3.47
C ILE A 368 28.51 -6.10 -2.31
N LEU A 369 27.87 -7.17 -1.81
CA LEU A 369 28.40 -8.01 -0.75
C LEU A 369 29.43 -9.06 -1.21
N GLY A 370 29.77 -9.12 -2.51
CA GLY A 370 30.75 -10.06 -3.06
C GLY A 370 30.25 -11.51 -3.21
N ASN A 371 28.95 -11.78 -3.04
CA ASN A 371 28.36 -13.11 -3.22
C ASN A 371 27.85 -13.29 -4.65
N THR A 372 28.77 -13.62 -5.56
CA THR A 372 28.48 -13.77 -6.99
C THR A 372 27.49 -14.90 -7.31
N THR A 373 27.49 -15.98 -6.52
CA THR A 373 26.55 -17.11 -6.69
C THR A 373 25.10 -16.67 -6.46
N LYS A 374 24.83 -15.98 -5.35
CA LYS A 374 23.48 -15.46 -5.06
C LYS A 374 23.08 -14.36 -6.03
N ALA A 375 24.01 -13.49 -6.41
CA ALA A 375 23.76 -12.49 -7.44
C ALA A 375 23.33 -13.12 -8.77
N ALA A 376 24.00 -14.18 -9.23
CA ALA A 376 23.64 -14.90 -10.44
C ALA A 376 22.27 -15.59 -10.32
N GLN A 377 21.94 -16.13 -9.14
CA GLN A 377 20.63 -16.74 -8.88
C GLN A 377 19.49 -15.72 -9.05
N PHE A 378 19.60 -14.54 -8.44
CA PHE A 378 18.56 -13.51 -8.55
C PHE A 378 18.54 -12.84 -9.92
N GLN A 379 19.70 -12.76 -10.60
CA GLN A 379 19.75 -12.32 -12.00
C GLN A 379 18.95 -13.27 -12.91
N ALA A 380 19.08 -14.58 -12.73
CA ALA A 380 18.28 -15.55 -13.48
C ALA A 380 16.78 -15.47 -13.13
N ALA A 381 16.44 -15.22 -11.87
CA ALA A 381 15.04 -14.99 -11.47
C ALA A 381 14.44 -13.74 -12.14
N LEU A 382 15.20 -12.64 -12.18
CA LEU A 382 14.83 -11.41 -12.88
C LEU A 382 14.59 -11.66 -14.38
N GLU A 383 15.49 -12.39 -15.04
CA GLU A 383 15.35 -12.73 -16.47
C GLU A 383 14.08 -13.52 -16.75
N CYS A 384 13.79 -14.54 -15.93
CA CYS A 384 12.54 -15.30 -16.00
C CYS A 384 11.31 -14.41 -15.81
N ARG A 385 11.35 -13.46 -14.87
CA ARG A 385 10.22 -12.56 -14.62
C ARG A 385 10.02 -11.55 -15.74
N LEU A 386 11.10 -10.98 -16.30
CA LEU A 386 11.02 -10.10 -17.46
C LEU A 386 10.38 -10.81 -18.66
N GLU A 387 10.75 -12.07 -18.92
CA GLU A 387 10.11 -12.89 -19.95
C GLU A 387 8.62 -13.12 -19.64
N ALA A 388 8.28 -13.46 -18.39
CA ALA A 388 6.90 -13.70 -17.97
C ALA A 388 6.01 -12.44 -18.07
N VAL A 389 6.52 -11.28 -17.63
CA VAL A 389 5.84 -9.98 -17.73
C VAL A 389 5.61 -9.63 -19.20
N GLN A 390 6.60 -9.84 -20.06
CA GLN A 390 6.47 -9.61 -21.49
C GLN A 390 5.47 -10.57 -22.17
N ALA A 391 5.45 -11.85 -21.77
CA ALA A 391 4.60 -12.86 -22.41
C ALA A 391 3.14 -12.76 -21.97
N VAL A 392 2.89 -12.43 -20.69
CA VAL A 392 1.54 -12.51 -20.09
C VAL A 392 0.89 -11.14 -19.94
N LEU A 393 1.65 -10.13 -19.51
CA LEU A 393 1.10 -8.86 -19.05
C LEU A 393 1.24 -7.75 -20.10
N TRP A 394 2.25 -7.81 -20.97
CA TRP A 394 2.38 -6.83 -22.06
C TRP A 394 1.29 -7.02 -23.12
N ASN A 395 0.58 -5.95 -23.46
CA ASN A 395 -0.39 -5.94 -24.53
C ASN A 395 0.11 -5.10 -25.71
N GLU A 396 0.43 -5.75 -26.83
CA GLU A 396 1.02 -5.09 -28.01
C GLU A 396 0.08 -4.04 -28.63
N ALA A 397 -1.23 -4.32 -28.67
CA ALA A 397 -2.20 -3.41 -29.29
C ALA A 397 -2.45 -2.16 -28.45
N ALA A 398 -2.53 -2.31 -27.13
CA ALA A 398 -2.70 -1.19 -26.20
C ALA A 398 -1.39 -0.43 -25.96
N GLY A 399 -0.23 -1.08 -26.16
CA GLY A 399 1.09 -0.48 -25.93
C GLY A 399 1.39 -0.27 -24.44
N VAL A 400 0.84 -1.10 -23.57
CA VAL A 400 0.99 -1.02 -22.11
C VAL A 400 0.84 -2.41 -21.48
N TRP A 401 1.23 -2.56 -20.21
CA TRP A 401 0.95 -3.76 -19.43
C TRP A 401 -0.47 -3.74 -18.87
N LEU A 402 -1.15 -4.89 -18.91
CA LEU A 402 -2.51 -5.06 -18.44
C LEU A 402 -2.57 -6.26 -17.49
N ASP A 403 -3.39 -6.16 -16.44
CA ASP A 403 -3.61 -7.29 -15.54
C ASP A 403 -4.17 -8.49 -16.33
N PHE A 404 -3.74 -9.70 -15.99
CA PHE A 404 -4.23 -10.91 -16.63
C PHE A 404 -5.29 -11.60 -15.77
N ASN A 405 -6.45 -11.92 -16.34
CA ASN A 405 -7.50 -12.63 -15.65
C ASN A 405 -7.40 -14.14 -15.84
N LEU A 406 -7.21 -14.90 -14.76
CA LEU A 406 -7.04 -16.34 -14.76
C LEU A 406 -8.29 -17.11 -15.18
N LEU A 407 -9.48 -16.58 -14.87
CA LEU A 407 -10.76 -17.24 -15.20
C LEU A 407 -11.12 -17.03 -16.68
N LYS A 408 -11.00 -15.79 -17.17
CA LYS A 408 -11.28 -15.41 -18.57
C LYS A 408 -10.13 -15.77 -19.52
N LYS A 409 -8.93 -15.99 -18.98
CA LYS A 409 -7.67 -16.16 -19.72
C LYS A 409 -7.41 -15.02 -20.70
N GLN A 410 -7.69 -13.79 -20.27
CA GLN A 410 -7.63 -12.59 -21.09
C GLN A 410 -7.09 -11.41 -20.28
N PRO A 411 -6.43 -10.43 -20.94
CA PRO A 411 -6.05 -9.18 -20.30
C PRO A 411 -7.28 -8.35 -19.93
N ASN A 412 -7.18 -7.58 -18.84
CA ASN A 412 -8.16 -6.55 -18.49
C ASN A 412 -7.86 -5.27 -19.29
N PRO A 413 -8.70 -4.86 -20.25
CA PRO A 413 -8.43 -3.69 -21.09
C PRO A 413 -8.65 -2.35 -20.38
N ALA A 414 -9.15 -2.35 -19.14
CA ALA A 414 -9.42 -1.15 -18.39
C ALA A 414 -8.14 -0.39 -18.00
N PHE A 415 -8.27 0.93 -17.94
CA PHE A 415 -7.20 1.80 -17.44
C PHE A 415 -7.10 1.73 -15.92
N TYR A 416 -5.90 1.42 -15.44
CA TYR A 416 -5.44 1.66 -14.08
C TYR A 416 -4.03 2.26 -14.12
N PRO A 417 -3.67 3.23 -13.27
CA PRO A 417 -2.30 3.76 -13.20
C PRO A 417 -1.23 2.68 -12.96
N SER A 418 -1.59 1.60 -12.26
CA SER A 418 -0.74 0.43 -12.02
C SER A 418 -0.27 -0.28 -13.30
N ASN A 419 -0.98 -0.10 -14.42
CA ASN A 419 -0.56 -0.58 -15.74
C ASN A 419 0.82 -0.02 -16.15
N LEU A 420 1.21 1.14 -15.60
CA LEU A 420 2.50 1.79 -15.85
C LEU A 420 3.56 1.51 -14.77
N ALA A 421 3.26 0.72 -13.74
CA ALA A 421 4.22 0.35 -12.69
C ALA A 421 5.54 -0.22 -13.23
N PRO A 422 5.58 -1.00 -14.33
CA PRO A 422 6.82 -1.47 -14.93
C PRO A 422 7.78 -0.35 -15.36
N LEU A 423 7.27 0.83 -15.77
CA LEU A 423 8.13 1.99 -16.08
C LEU A 423 8.82 2.54 -14.84
N TRP A 424 8.14 2.48 -13.68
CA TRP A 424 8.69 2.96 -12.42
C TRP A 424 9.76 2.03 -11.85
N THR A 425 9.55 0.72 -12.02
CA THR A 425 10.40 -0.35 -11.50
C THR A 425 11.48 -0.83 -12.47
N ASP A 426 11.55 -0.26 -13.68
CA ASP A 426 12.43 -0.71 -14.76
C ASP A 426 12.19 -2.19 -15.14
N CYS A 427 10.96 -2.70 -14.95
CA CYS A 427 10.60 -4.09 -15.23
C CYS A 427 10.15 -4.30 -16.68
N PHE A 428 11.02 -3.97 -17.62
CA PHE A 428 10.75 -4.14 -19.05
C PHE A 428 12.06 -4.17 -19.85
N SER A 429 12.04 -4.85 -20.99
CA SER A 429 13.22 -4.97 -21.85
C SER A 429 13.20 -3.99 -23.03
N ASP A 430 12.01 -3.62 -23.52
CA ASP A 430 11.86 -2.77 -24.70
C ASP A 430 11.87 -1.28 -24.35
N GLN A 431 12.91 -0.56 -24.76
CA GLN A 431 13.05 0.87 -24.53
C GLN A 431 11.96 1.72 -25.20
N ALA A 432 11.31 1.21 -26.25
CA ALA A 432 10.16 1.87 -26.89
C ALA A 432 8.87 1.76 -26.05
N ALA A 433 8.85 0.96 -24.97
CA ALA A 433 7.68 0.80 -24.13
C ALA A 433 7.23 2.12 -23.49
N ALA A 434 8.15 3.02 -23.14
CA ALA A 434 7.78 4.31 -22.58
C ALA A 434 7.03 5.20 -23.59
N GLU A 435 7.46 5.24 -24.85
CA GLU A 435 6.75 5.99 -25.89
C GLU A 435 5.39 5.38 -26.22
N ARG A 436 5.26 4.05 -26.16
CA ARG A 436 3.97 3.37 -26.31
C ARG A 436 3.03 3.68 -25.14
N ALA A 437 3.54 3.69 -23.91
CA ALA A 437 2.77 4.06 -22.72
C ALA A 437 2.33 5.53 -22.75
N VAL A 438 3.16 6.44 -23.29
CA VAL A 438 2.77 7.84 -23.56
C VAL A 438 1.56 7.88 -24.51
N ARG A 439 1.62 7.16 -25.64
CA ARG A 439 0.48 7.07 -26.58
C ARG A 439 -0.77 6.49 -25.93
N TYR A 440 -0.61 5.50 -25.06
CA TYR A 440 -1.70 4.93 -24.28
C TYR A 440 -2.36 5.97 -23.34
N LEU A 441 -1.56 6.77 -22.64
CA LEU A 441 -2.07 7.86 -21.80
C LEU A 441 -2.78 8.93 -22.62
N GLU A 442 -2.17 9.40 -23.70
CA GLU A 442 -2.71 10.43 -24.60
C GLU A 442 -3.95 9.98 -25.36
N GLY A 443 -4.03 8.69 -25.70
CA GLY A 443 -5.21 8.07 -26.33
C GLY A 443 -6.38 7.86 -25.37
N SER A 444 -6.15 8.04 -24.06
CA SER A 444 -7.19 7.95 -23.03
C SER A 444 -7.62 9.34 -22.55
N THR A 445 -8.72 9.41 -21.80
CA THR A 445 -9.18 10.69 -21.21
C THR A 445 -8.46 11.04 -19.91
N VAL A 446 -7.50 10.24 -19.44
CA VAL A 446 -6.95 10.34 -18.08
C VAL A 446 -6.11 11.59 -17.87
N LEU A 447 -5.43 12.09 -18.91
CA LEU A 447 -4.63 13.32 -18.85
C LEU A 447 -5.49 14.60 -18.84
N SER A 448 -6.80 14.49 -19.05
CA SER A 448 -7.71 15.65 -18.99
C SER A 448 -8.08 16.06 -17.57
N TYR A 449 -7.85 15.17 -16.58
CA TYR A 449 -8.11 15.45 -15.18
C TYR A 449 -7.03 16.35 -14.58
N LYS A 450 -7.44 17.52 -14.09
CA LYS A 450 -6.54 18.57 -13.62
C LYS A 450 -5.99 18.32 -12.21
N ASN A 451 -6.65 17.47 -11.43
CA ASN A 451 -6.35 17.28 -10.02
C ASN A 451 -5.63 15.95 -9.74
N GLY A 452 -4.99 15.36 -10.76
CA GLY A 452 -4.30 14.08 -10.72
C GLY A 452 -4.91 13.04 -11.67
N LEU A 453 -4.20 11.95 -11.88
CA LEU A 453 -4.68 10.78 -12.62
C LEU A 453 -5.73 10.03 -11.79
N PRO A 454 -6.91 9.72 -12.35
CA PRO A 454 -7.89 8.92 -11.65
C PRO A 454 -7.39 7.49 -11.49
N THR A 455 -7.79 6.84 -10.40
CA THR A 455 -7.44 5.44 -10.12
C THR A 455 -8.04 4.47 -11.14
N SER A 456 -9.22 4.79 -11.67
CA SER A 456 -9.86 4.06 -12.77
C SER A 456 -10.73 5.01 -13.60
N LEU A 457 -11.43 4.50 -14.61
CA LEU A 457 -12.45 5.26 -15.36
C LEU A 457 -13.89 4.85 -14.98
N PHE A 458 -14.07 4.05 -13.92
CA PHE A 458 -15.37 3.57 -13.47
C PHE A 458 -15.82 4.28 -12.20
N ARG A 459 -17.07 4.75 -12.16
CA ARG A 459 -17.69 5.32 -10.95
C ARG A 459 -18.49 4.25 -10.22
N THR A 460 -17.81 3.48 -9.39
CA THR A 460 -18.43 2.38 -8.61
C THR A 460 -18.93 2.83 -7.25
N GLY A 461 -18.41 3.93 -6.71
CA GLY A 461 -18.57 4.32 -5.31
C GLY A 461 -17.51 3.74 -4.39
N GLU A 462 -16.66 2.84 -4.90
CA GLU A 462 -15.50 2.33 -4.18
C GLU A 462 -14.35 3.34 -4.17
N GLN A 463 -13.45 3.19 -3.20
CA GLN A 463 -12.42 4.20 -2.95
C GLN A 463 -11.25 4.14 -3.94
N TRP A 464 -10.94 2.97 -4.51
CA TRP A 464 -9.89 2.81 -5.53
C TRP A 464 -10.50 2.81 -6.94
N ASP A 465 -11.35 3.79 -7.21
CA ASP A 465 -12.04 4.01 -8.49
C ASP A 465 -12.29 5.51 -8.72
N LEU A 466 -12.78 5.88 -9.91
CA LEU A 466 -13.19 7.26 -10.20
C LEU A 466 -14.28 7.71 -9.21
N PRO A 467 -14.17 8.89 -8.57
CA PRO A 467 -13.30 10.01 -8.93
C PRO A 467 -12.00 10.14 -8.12
N ASN A 468 -11.54 9.09 -7.43
CA ASN A 468 -10.38 9.25 -6.56
C ASN A 468 -9.06 9.13 -7.33
N ALA A 469 -8.06 9.86 -6.83
CA ALA A 469 -6.66 9.77 -7.16
C ALA A 469 -5.87 9.55 -5.86
N TRP A 470 -4.92 8.62 -5.92
CA TRP A 470 -4.12 8.19 -4.76
C TRP A 470 -2.64 8.56 -4.94
N PRO A 471 -1.98 9.16 -3.94
CA PRO A 471 -0.60 9.63 -4.05
C PRO A 471 0.40 8.56 -4.55
N PRO A 472 0.37 7.30 -4.06
CA PRO A 472 1.22 6.24 -4.60
C PRO A 472 1.15 6.08 -6.12
N LEU A 473 -0.06 6.11 -6.66
CA LEU A 473 -0.31 5.90 -8.09
C LEU A 473 0.17 7.09 -8.92
N GLN A 474 -0.01 8.31 -8.39
CA GLN A 474 0.55 9.51 -9.02
C GLN A 474 2.06 9.41 -9.10
N HIS A 475 2.69 9.06 -7.97
CA HIS A 475 4.14 8.95 -7.88
C HIS A 475 4.69 7.90 -8.84
N MET A 476 4.12 6.69 -8.87
CA MET A 476 4.60 5.62 -9.76
C MET A 476 4.56 6.07 -11.23
N VAL A 477 3.45 6.67 -11.69
CA VAL A 477 3.35 7.14 -13.07
C VAL A 477 4.33 8.28 -13.34
N ILE A 478 4.36 9.31 -12.49
CA ILE A 478 5.23 10.47 -12.67
C ILE A 478 6.70 10.06 -12.67
N ALA A 479 7.14 9.32 -11.65
CA ALA A 479 8.53 8.91 -11.51
C ALA A 479 8.95 7.93 -12.61
N GLY A 480 8.07 7.01 -13.03
CA GLY A 480 8.34 6.12 -14.17
C GLY A 480 8.52 6.87 -15.49
N LEU A 481 7.65 7.85 -15.77
CA LEU A 481 7.76 8.69 -16.97
C LEU A 481 8.98 9.63 -16.91
N ALA A 482 9.30 10.18 -15.73
CA ALA A 482 10.43 11.09 -15.54
C ALA A 482 11.79 10.44 -15.83
N LYS A 483 11.93 9.14 -15.51
CA LYS A 483 13.14 8.33 -15.78
C LYS A 483 13.29 7.94 -17.25
N SER A 484 12.22 8.02 -18.05
CA SER A 484 12.23 7.61 -19.45
C SER A 484 13.24 8.40 -20.29
N SER A 485 13.76 7.80 -21.37
CA SER A 485 14.51 8.52 -22.40
C SER A 485 13.63 9.43 -23.27
N SER A 486 12.32 9.23 -23.29
CA SER A 486 11.38 10.00 -24.12
C SER A 486 11.17 11.41 -23.56
N SER A 487 11.49 12.43 -24.37
CA SER A 487 11.23 13.83 -24.02
C SER A 487 9.75 14.09 -23.72
N ARG A 488 8.86 13.47 -24.50
CA ARG A 488 7.41 13.61 -24.31
C ARG A 488 6.94 13.00 -22.99
N ALA A 489 7.50 11.84 -22.60
CA ALA A 489 7.23 11.25 -21.30
C ALA A 489 7.65 12.17 -20.15
N LYS A 490 8.82 12.80 -20.25
CA LYS A 490 9.31 13.76 -19.24
C LYS A 490 8.44 15.02 -19.13
N GLU A 491 7.90 15.51 -20.25
CA GLU A 491 6.94 16.63 -20.26
C GLU A 491 5.65 16.25 -19.52
N ILE A 492 5.05 15.10 -19.87
CA ILE A 492 3.84 14.61 -19.20
C ILE A 492 4.10 14.37 -17.71
N ALA A 493 5.24 13.80 -17.35
CA ALA A 493 5.63 13.62 -15.95
C ALA A 493 5.63 14.94 -15.18
N PHE A 494 6.21 16.00 -15.76
CA PHE A 494 6.23 17.32 -15.14
C PHE A 494 4.82 17.94 -15.04
N ASP A 495 4.00 17.83 -16.09
CA ASP A 495 2.64 18.37 -16.09
C ASP A 495 1.78 17.69 -15.01
N LEU A 496 1.89 16.37 -14.89
CA LEU A 496 1.23 15.59 -13.84
C LEU A 496 1.73 16.00 -12.44
N ALA A 497 3.05 16.15 -12.26
CA ALA A 497 3.62 16.61 -11.00
C ALA A 497 3.14 18.02 -10.62
N GLN A 498 3.14 18.94 -11.58
CA GLN A 498 2.70 20.32 -11.37
C GLN A 498 1.22 20.38 -10.98
N ASN A 499 0.36 19.59 -11.63
CA ASN A 499 -1.06 19.49 -11.33
C ASN A 499 -1.31 18.89 -9.95
N TRP A 500 -0.62 17.79 -9.62
CA TRP A 500 -0.76 17.11 -8.33
C TRP A 500 -0.32 18.02 -7.17
N VAL A 501 0.89 18.59 -7.24
CA VAL A 501 1.44 19.49 -6.22
C VAL A 501 0.54 20.71 -6.00
N ARG A 502 0.03 21.34 -7.08
CA ARG A 502 -0.92 22.46 -6.95
C ARG A 502 -2.21 22.06 -6.26
N THR A 503 -2.74 20.88 -6.60
CA THR A 503 -3.96 20.34 -6.00
C THR A 503 -3.77 20.13 -4.50
N ASN A 504 -2.71 19.41 -4.12
CA ASN A 504 -2.40 19.16 -2.72
C ASN A 504 -2.16 20.46 -1.95
N PHE A 505 -1.39 21.41 -2.52
CA PHE A 505 -1.12 22.71 -1.89
C PHE A 505 -2.40 23.55 -1.72
N ALA A 506 -3.26 23.62 -2.74
CA ALA A 506 -4.51 24.36 -2.66
C ALA A 506 -5.43 23.80 -1.56
N LEU A 507 -5.52 22.47 -1.45
CA LEU A 507 -6.30 21.84 -0.40
C LEU A 507 -5.67 22.01 0.97
N TYR A 508 -4.35 21.90 1.08
CA TYR A 508 -3.65 22.14 2.32
C TYR A 508 -3.93 23.57 2.83
N LYS A 509 -3.89 24.57 1.94
CA LYS A 509 -4.25 25.94 2.32
C LYS A 509 -5.70 26.07 2.82
N LYS A 510 -6.64 25.35 2.20
CA LYS A 510 -8.08 25.41 2.51
C LYS A 510 -8.41 24.70 3.82
N TYR A 511 -7.81 23.55 4.07
CA TYR A 511 -8.18 22.64 5.17
C TYR A 511 -7.12 22.55 6.28
N GLN A 512 -5.90 23.05 6.06
CA GLN A 512 -4.74 22.88 6.95
C GLN A 512 -4.35 21.40 7.19
N ALA A 513 -4.80 20.51 6.28
CA ALA A 513 -4.64 19.07 6.36
C ALA A 513 -4.20 18.49 5.01
N MET A 514 -3.50 17.36 5.10
CA MET A 514 -3.17 16.50 3.96
C MET A 514 -4.06 15.28 4.04
N PHE A 515 -4.51 14.78 2.90
CA PHE A 515 -5.53 13.73 2.84
C PHE A 515 -4.93 12.44 2.29
N GLU A 516 -5.55 11.32 2.67
CA GLU A 516 -5.28 9.99 2.13
C GLU A 516 -5.38 9.95 0.60
N LYS A 517 -6.44 10.59 0.05
CA LYS A 517 -6.82 10.54 -1.37
C LYS A 517 -7.57 11.81 -1.78
N TYR A 518 -7.55 12.11 -3.08
CA TYR A 518 -8.04 13.36 -3.66
C TYR A 518 -9.05 13.08 -4.78
N ASN A 519 -10.01 13.99 -4.97
CA ASN A 519 -10.99 13.88 -6.05
C ASN A 519 -10.42 14.51 -7.33
N VAL A 520 -10.42 13.79 -8.44
CA VAL A 520 -9.90 14.30 -9.72
C VAL A 520 -10.82 15.34 -10.39
N ASP A 521 -12.10 15.35 -10.02
CA ASP A 521 -13.09 16.29 -10.53
C ASP A 521 -13.04 17.63 -9.76
N GLY A 522 -13.62 18.67 -10.36
CA GLY A 522 -13.90 19.93 -9.68
C GLY A 522 -12.66 20.63 -9.11
N ASP A 523 -12.70 21.00 -7.82
CA ASP A 523 -11.66 21.75 -7.11
C ASP A 523 -10.61 20.87 -6.43
N GLY A 524 -10.62 19.55 -6.67
CA GLY A 524 -9.63 18.65 -6.08
C GLY A 524 -9.97 18.21 -4.66
N LYS A 525 -11.20 18.47 -4.18
CA LYS A 525 -11.67 18.18 -2.80
C LYS A 525 -11.22 16.79 -2.28
N PRO A 526 -11.18 16.59 -0.95
CA PRO A 526 -10.87 15.27 -0.39
C PRO A 526 -11.71 14.18 -1.06
N GLY A 527 -11.06 13.07 -1.41
CA GLY A 527 -11.75 11.95 -2.06
C GLY A 527 -12.80 11.31 -1.15
N THR A 528 -13.62 10.43 -1.71
CA THR A 528 -14.77 9.82 -1.01
C THR A 528 -14.94 8.36 -1.38
N GLY A 529 -15.92 7.67 -0.81
CA GLY A 529 -16.26 6.30 -1.20
C GLY A 529 -15.48 5.24 -0.42
N GLY A 530 -15.84 3.97 -0.69
CA GLY A 530 -15.41 2.84 0.11
C GLY A 530 -16.09 2.78 1.49
N GLU A 531 -15.45 2.08 2.42
CA GLU A 531 -16.08 1.67 3.68
C GLU A 531 -15.94 2.68 4.82
N TYR A 532 -15.14 3.73 4.69
CA TYR A 532 -14.88 4.70 5.75
C TYR A 532 -14.68 6.12 5.20
N GLN A 533 -14.82 7.11 6.08
CA GLN A 533 -14.63 8.53 5.74
C GLN A 533 -13.16 8.81 5.38
N VAL A 534 -12.91 9.80 4.52
CA VAL A 534 -11.52 10.18 4.16
C VAL A 534 -10.69 10.55 5.39
N GLN A 535 -9.42 10.14 5.40
CA GLN A 535 -8.51 10.33 6.53
C GLN A 535 -7.54 11.49 6.32
N GLU A 536 -7.14 12.13 7.42
CA GLU A 536 -6.17 13.22 7.47
C GLU A 536 -4.81 12.75 8.01
N GLY A 537 -3.74 13.37 7.52
CA GLY A 537 -2.37 13.14 7.95
C GLY A 537 -1.38 13.60 6.89
N PHE A 538 -1.32 13.01 5.71
CA PHE A 538 -1.36 11.55 5.53
C PHE A 538 0.02 11.12 5.04
N GLY A 539 0.64 10.13 5.70
CA GLY A 539 2.06 9.81 5.57
C GLY A 539 2.57 9.71 4.13
N TRP A 540 1.92 8.90 3.29
CA TRP A 540 2.34 8.76 1.89
C TRP A 540 2.16 10.03 1.05
N THR A 541 1.24 10.93 1.40
CA THR A 541 0.91 12.12 0.62
C THR A 541 2.00 13.14 0.88
N ASN A 542 2.39 13.24 2.15
CA ASN A 542 3.53 14.04 2.58
C ASN A 542 4.81 13.53 1.87
N GLY A 543 5.05 12.21 1.91
CA GLY A 543 6.20 11.58 1.26
C GLY A 543 6.25 11.76 -0.26
N VAL A 544 5.12 11.58 -0.94
CA VAL A 544 5.02 11.78 -2.40
C VAL A 544 5.24 13.24 -2.78
N VAL A 545 4.63 14.18 -2.06
CA VAL A 545 4.82 15.62 -2.34
C VAL A 545 6.28 16.01 -2.14
N LEU A 546 6.94 15.55 -1.07
CA LEU A 546 8.36 15.83 -0.85
C LEU A 546 9.22 15.24 -1.97
N GLN A 547 8.94 14.02 -2.45
CA GLN A 547 9.65 13.46 -3.61
C GLN A 547 9.47 14.28 -4.88
N LEU A 548 8.26 14.80 -5.15
CA LEU A 548 8.02 15.65 -6.31
C LEU A 548 8.70 17.02 -6.18
N LEU A 549 8.74 17.58 -4.97
CA LEU A 549 9.48 18.81 -4.67
C LEU A 549 11.00 18.62 -4.76
N ASP A 550 11.51 17.43 -4.43
CA ASP A 550 12.91 17.10 -4.65
C ASP A 550 13.23 17.00 -6.15
N LEU A 551 12.35 16.33 -6.91
CA LEU A 551 12.54 16.07 -8.33
C LEU A 551 12.39 17.32 -9.22
N TYR A 552 11.47 18.23 -8.87
CA TYR A 552 11.10 19.38 -9.70
C TYR A 552 11.01 20.70 -8.92
N GLY A 553 11.61 20.82 -7.73
CA GLY A 553 11.49 22.00 -6.87
C GLY A 553 11.98 23.31 -7.49
N ASP A 554 12.88 23.23 -8.47
CA ASP A 554 13.39 24.35 -9.26
C ASP A 554 12.38 24.88 -10.28
N ARG A 555 11.38 24.07 -10.65
CA ARG A 555 10.41 24.34 -11.73
C ARG A 555 8.96 24.39 -11.27
N LEU A 556 8.61 23.69 -10.19
CA LEU A 556 7.25 23.65 -9.64
C LEU A 556 6.82 25.01 -9.11
N THR A 557 5.55 25.35 -9.32
CA THR A 557 4.98 26.63 -8.88
C THR A 557 3.68 26.45 -8.10
N SER A 558 3.47 27.30 -7.10
CA SER A 558 2.29 27.34 -6.23
C SER A 558 1.07 28.03 -6.84
N GLY A 559 1.26 28.82 -7.90
CA GLY A 559 0.21 29.64 -8.53
C GLY A 559 -0.47 28.97 -9.73
N SER A 560 -1.65 29.47 -10.13
CA SER A 560 -2.34 29.11 -11.39
C SER A 560 -1.45 29.40 -12.61
N PRO A 561 -1.64 28.71 -13.76
CA PRO A 561 -0.76 28.85 -14.93
C PRO A 561 -0.51 30.33 -15.23
N SER A 562 0.76 30.70 -15.29
CA SER A 562 1.14 32.06 -15.58
C SER A 562 0.45 32.50 -16.86
N THR A 563 -0.18 33.67 -16.82
CA THR A 563 -0.69 34.39 -17.99
C THR A 563 0.41 34.68 -19.03
N LEU A 564 1.67 34.32 -18.75
CA LEU A 564 2.81 34.41 -19.65
C LEU A 564 2.74 33.41 -20.82
N PHE A 565 2.00 32.30 -20.73
CA PHE A 565 1.85 31.38 -21.88
C PHE A 565 0.81 31.85 -22.91
N ARG A 566 -0.06 32.82 -22.58
CA ARG A 566 -0.93 33.49 -23.58
C ARG A 566 -0.20 34.61 -24.33
N ALA A 567 0.88 35.16 -23.80
CA ALA A 567 1.62 36.22 -24.49
C ALA A 567 2.31 35.72 -25.77
N TRP A 568 2.78 34.47 -25.80
CA TRP A 568 3.44 33.89 -26.98
C TRP A 568 2.45 33.48 -28.08
N ILE A 569 1.24 33.06 -27.72
CA ILE A 569 0.18 32.72 -28.70
C ILE A 569 -0.44 33.99 -29.30
N VAL A 570 -0.54 35.08 -28.53
CA VAL A 570 -1.02 36.37 -29.03
C VAL A 570 0.06 37.09 -29.86
N ALA A 571 1.34 36.98 -29.48
CA ALA A 571 2.44 37.54 -30.27
C ALA A 571 2.64 36.81 -31.62
N ALA A 572 2.45 35.48 -31.67
CA ALA A 572 2.50 34.73 -32.93
C ALA A 572 1.32 35.05 -33.88
N CYS A 573 0.15 35.41 -33.35
CA CYS A 573 -0.98 35.83 -34.19
C CYS A 573 -0.84 37.26 -34.74
N LEU A 574 -0.08 38.13 -34.07
CA LEU A 574 0.16 39.50 -34.55
C LEU A 574 1.27 39.58 -35.62
N ILE A 575 2.26 38.67 -35.59
CA ILE A 575 3.35 38.64 -36.60
C ILE A 575 2.88 38.04 -37.94
N VAL A 576 1.80 37.25 -37.97
CA VAL A 576 1.24 36.68 -39.22
C VAL A 576 0.30 37.65 -39.95
N LEU A 577 -0.16 38.73 -39.30
CA LEU A 577 -1.08 39.72 -39.89
C LEU A 577 -0.39 40.93 -40.55
N ASP A 578 0.91 41.14 -40.33
CA ASP A 578 1.67 42.29 -40.88
C ASP A 578 2.51 41.98 -42.14
N LEU A 579 2.33 40.81 -42.77
CA LEU A 579 3.05 40.41 -44.01
C LEU A 579 2.16 40.34 -45.26
N LYS A 580 1.02 41.02 -45.26
CA LYS A 580 0.22 41.25 -46.46
C LYS A 580 -0.33 42.66 -46.49
N TRP A 581 0.48 43.61 -46.95
CA TRP A 581 0.06 44.77 -47.78
C TRP A 581 1.24 45.22 -48.61
#